data_AF-A0A9P6LH51-F1
#
_entry.id   AF-A0A9P6LH51-F1
#
_cell.length_a   1.000
_cell.length_b   1.000
_cell.length_c   1.000
_cell.angle_alpha   90.00
_cell.angle_beta   90.00
_cell.angle_gamma   90.00
#
_symmetry.space_group_name_H-M   'P 1'
#
loop_
_entity.id
_entity.type
_entity.pdbx_description
1 polymer ?
#
loop_
_entity_poly.entity_id
_entity_poly.type
_entity_poly.pdbx_seq_one_letter_code
_entity_poly.pdbx_strand_id
1 'polypeptide(L)'
;MGFVPKRELDAVDAVEISPKRHQPGLDENSTEGILSRITLPDLKSCFQDLLADPLCGPFIEAQLHTYADKSWDAERERVKQQAQQIGGQAESAIAKVIRQTEKLRTAANVSDRGNAVAPLLQPTYDLWQLGQRLNGPTLAFDLLMNFVEMIIQPDDGEYEPSGDFDDNDHVHCEIESILVGIAYEDRHRYAEAADWTSQEQTANRRRVVDKLNKSITDSSGTYQYSTLSMLLFNGKIDGTMPPINVGHFCQRPRWQGGEIVGYYDIPSAIYTIDSDSEDGFW
;
A
#
# COMPACT_ATOMS: atom_id res chain seq x y z
N MET A 1 40.68 -4.97 43.26
CA MET A 1 39.69 -4.30 42.40
C MET A 1 39.46 -5.20 41.21
N GLY A 2 38.32 -5.90 41.16
CA GLY A 2 38.00 -6.86 40.11
C GLY A 2 37.35 -6.15 38.92
N PHE A 3 37.87 -6.40 37.73
CA PHE A 3 37.30 -5.95 36.46
C PHE A 3 36.00 -6.73 36.21
N VAL A 4 34.87 -6.04 36.10
CA VAL A 4 33.60 -6.62 35.64
C VAL A 4 33.53 -6.40 34.13
N PRO A 5 33.51 -7.44 33.29
CA PRO A 5 33.32 -7.26 31.86
C PRO A 5 31.89 -6.76 31.62
N LYS A 6 31.76 -5.67 30.84
CA LYS A 6 30.48 -5.31 30.23
C LYS A 6 30.06 -6.48 29.34
N ARG A 7 28.90 -7.07 29.61
CA ARG A 7 28.22 -7.95 28.65
C ARG A 7 27.88 -7.12 27.43
N GLU A 8 28.46 -7.50 26.29
CA GLU A 8 27.93 -7.15 24.99
C GLU A 8 26.49 -7.67 24.94
N LEU A 9 25.55 -6.76 24.67
CA LEU A 9 24.21 -7.12 24.26
C LEU A 9 24.37 -7.70 22.87
N ASP A 10 24.55 -9.03 22.82
CA ASP A 10 24.45 -9.78 21.57
C ASP A 10 23.13 -9.38 20.91
N ALA A 11 23.26 -9.00 19.65
CA ALA A 11 22.17 -8.71 18.75
C ALA A 11 21.15 -9.85 18.85
N VAL A 12 19.99 -9.56 19.46
CA VAL A 12 18.84 -10.43 19.35
C VAL A 12 18.44 -10.34 17.88
N ASP A 13 18.71 -11.43 17.17
CA ASP A 13 18.32 -11.67 15.80
C ASP A 13 16.95 -11.06 15.54
N ALA A 14 16.88 -10.26 14.48
CA ALA A 14 15.66 -9.73 13.94
C ALA A 14 14.71 -10.91 13.67
N VAL A 15 13.83 -11.18 14.63
CA VAL A 15 12.73 -12.12 14.44
C VAL A 15 11.89 -11.53 13.33
N GLU A 16 11.92 -12.23 12.20
CA GLU A 16 11.04 -12.05 11.06
C GLU A 16 9.58 -11.98 11.57
N ILE A 17 9.06 -10.77 11.75
CA ILE A 17 7.66 -10.51 12.11
C ILE A 17 6.85 -10.64 10.82
N SER A 18 6.79 -11.87 10.29
CA SER A 18 5.78 -12.21 9.31
C SER A 18 4.42 -12.20 10.04
N PRO A 19 3.42 -11.42 9.61
CA PRO A 19 2.14 -11.38 10.28
C PRO A 19 1.46 -12.73 10.06
N LYS A 20 1.59 -13.63 11.04
CA LYS A 20 0.89 -14.92 11.03
C LYS A 20 -0.61 -14.63 11.00
N ARG A 21 -1.25 -15.10 9.93
CA ARG A 21 -2.70 -15.06 9.68
C ARG A 21 -3.50 -15.29 10.96
N HIS A 22 -4.44 -14.39 11.22
CA HIS A 22 -5.43 -14.50 12.29
C HIS A 22 -6.15 -15.85 12.25
N GLN A 23 -6.34 -16.47 13.42
CA GLN A 23 -7.29 -17.58 13.54
C GLN A 23 -8.71 -17.02 13.30
N PRO A 24 -9.43 -17.50 12.28
CA PRO A 24 -10.78 -17.00 12.01
C PRO A 24 -11.73 -17.39 13.14
N GLY A 25 -12.42 -16.41 13.73
CA GLY A 25 -13.57 -16.63 14.64
C GLY A 25 -13.42 -16.18 16.09
N LEU A 26 -12.25 -15.68 16.52
CA LEU A 26 -12.08 -15.08 17.85
C LEU A 26 -12.31 -13.57 17.78
N ASP A 27 -13.10 -13.03 18.70
CA ASP A 27 -13.19 -11.57 18.89
C ASP A 27 -11.79 -11.04 19.22
N GLU A 28 -11.24 -10.23 18.34
CA GLU A 28 -9.92 -9.64 18.50
C GLU A 28 -9.84 -8.64 19.66
N ASN A 29 -10.96 -8.25 20.26
CA ASN A 29 -10.92 -7.42 21.46
C ASN A 29 -11.18 -8.23 22.73
N SER A 30 -11.43 -9.53 22.63
CA SER A 30 -11.51 -10.42 23.78
C SER A 30 -10.14 -10.70 24.37
N THR A 31 -10.11 -11.05 25.65
CA THR A 31 -8.91 -11.48 26.37
C THR A 31 -8.23 -12.66 25.66
N GLU A 32 -9.00 -13.62 25.14
CA GLU A 32 -8.49 -14.75 24.36
C GLU A 32 -7.90 -14.30 23.01
N GLY A 33 -8.52 -13.33 22.36
CA GLY A 33 -8.02 -12.68 21.15
C GLY A 33 -6.71 -11.91 21.38
N ILE A 34 -6.51 -11.30 22.55
CA ILE A 34 -5.26 -10.62 22.92
C ILE A 34 -4.16 -11.65 23.19
N LEU A 35 -4.47 -12.70 23.96
CA LEU A 35 -3.53 -13.77 24.27
C LEU A 35 -3.09 -14.56 23.04
N SER A 36 -3.95 -14.71 22.02
CA SER A 36 -3.60 -15.40 20.78
C SER A 36 -2.50 -14.69 19.97
N ARG A 37 -2.31 -13.37 20.20
CA ARG A 37 -1.24 -12.57 19.57
C ARG A 37 0.09 -12.63 20.32
N ILE A 38 0.11 -13.11 21.55
CA ILE A 38 1.35 -13.29 22.30
C ILE A 38 2.10 -14.47 21.69
N THR A 39 3.20 -14.17 21.00
CA THR A 39 4.03 -15.16 20.30
C THR A 39 4.89 -15.99 21.25
N LEU A 40 5.19 -15.45 22.44
CA LEU A 40 5.98 -16.10 23.48
C LEU A 40 5.09 -17.05 24.31
N PRO A 41 5.21 -18.38 24.17
CA PRO A 41 4.32 -19.33 24.82
C PRO A 41 4.38 -19.24 26.35
N ASP A 42 5.58 -19.03 26.91
CA ASP A 42 5.78 -18.91 28.35
C ASP A 42 5.09 -17.66 28.91
N LEU A 43 5.21 -16.53 28.21
CA LEU A 43 4.53 -15.29 28.59
C LEU A 43 3.01 -15.44 28.50
N LYS A 44 2.52 -16.12 27.45
CA LYS A 44 1.10 -16.43 27.28
C LYS A 44 0.58 -17.29 28.44
N SER A 45 1.32 -18.33 28.83
CA SER A 45 0.97 -19.19 29.98
C SER A 45 0.93 -18.40 31.28
N CYS A 46 1.92 -17.55 31.54
CA CYS A 46 1.93 -16.69 32.72
C CYS A 46 0.69 -15.79 32.80
N PHE A 47 0.26 -15.20 31.69
CA PHE A 47 -0.97 -14.40 31.68
C PHE A 47 -2.22 -15.26 31.89
N GLN A 48 -2.28 -16.48 31.34
CA GLN A 48 -3.39 -17.40 31.58
C GLN A 48 -3.51 -17.77 33.05
N ASP A 49 -2.39 -18.06 33.71
CA ASP A 49 -2.36 -18.37 35.16
C ASP A 49 -2.80 -17.17 36.00
N LEU A 50 -2.32 -15.97 35.67
CA LEU A 50 -2.68 -14.73 36.35
C LEU A 50 -4.16 -14.33 36.13
N LEU A 51 -4.73 -14.64 34.96
CA LEU A 51 -6.14 -14.42 34.65
C LEU A 51 -7.06 -15.39 35.39
N ALA A 52 -6.57 -16.59 35.71
CA ALA A 52 -7.33 -17.58 36.48
C ALA A 52 -7.42 -17.24 37.98
N ASP A 53 -6.58 -16.33 38.48
CA ASP A 53 -6.62 -15.86 39.87
C ASP A 53 -7.84 -14.93 40.10
N PRO A 54 -8.76 -15.23 41.04
CA PRO A 54 -9.94 -14.40 41.28
C PRO A 54 -9.67 -12.99 41.82
N LEU A 55 -8.52 -12.76 42.46
CA LEU A 55 -8.12 -11.49 43.05
C LEU A 55 -7.35 -10.63 42.06
N CYS A 56 -6.49 -11.24 41.23
CA CYS A 56 -5.64 -10.54 40.28
C CYS A 56 -6.22 -10.50 38.86
N GLY A 57 -7.05 -11.46 38.49
CA GLY A 57 -7.59 -11.65 37.13
C GLY A 57 -8.20 -10.40 36.52
N PRO A 58 -9.15 -9.71 37.18
CA PRO A 58 -9.76 -8.49 36.64
C PRO A 58 -8.76 -7.36 36.40
N PHE A 59 -7.75 -7.23 37.27
CA PHE A 59 -6.69 -6.23 37.10
C PHE A 59 -5.79 -6.57 35.92
N ILE A 60 -5.40 -7.84 35.78
CA ILE A 60 -4.53 -8.33 34.70
C ILE A 60 -5.25 -8.23 33.36
N GLU A 61 -6.53 -8.57 33.30
CA GLU A 61 -7.38 -8.38 32.13
C GLU A 61 -7.39 -6.91 31.70
N ALA A 62 -7.68 -5.98 32.62
CA ALA A 62 -7.66 -4.55 32.32
C ALA A 62 -6.28 -4.05 31.81
N GLN A 63 -5.19 -4.56 32.38
CA GLN A 63 -3.84 -4.26 31.89
C GLN A 63 -3.60 -4.82 30.49
N LEU A 64 -4.00 -6.07 30.21
CA LEU A 64 -3.87 -6.69 28.89
C LEU A 64 -4.61 -5.88 27.81
N HIS A 65 -5.84 -5.44 28.07
CA HIS A 65 -6.56 -4.55 27.16
C HIS A 65 -5.84 -3.22 26.96
N THR A 66 -5.37 -2.59 28.04
CA THR A 66 -4.62 -1.33 27.97
C THR A 66 -3.34 -1.46 27.13
N TYR A 67 -2.59 -2.55 27.29
CA TYR A 67 -1.40 -2.82 26.49
C TYR A 67 -1.73 -3.16 25.04
N ALA A 68 -2.81 -3.91 24.81
CA ALA A 68 -3.29 -4.19 23.46
C ALA A 68 -3.62 -2.89 22.74
N ASP A 69 -4.34 -1.97 23.35
CA ASP A 69 -4.68 -0.67 22.77
C ASP A 69 -3.42 0.15 22.44
N LYS A 70 -2.48 0.24 23.38
CA LYS A 70 -1.18 0.91 23.14
C LYS A 70 -0.37 0.27 22.02
N SER A 71 -0.39 -1.06 21.93
CA SER A 71 0.30 -1.78 20.85
C SER A 71 -0.31 -1.49 19.49
N TRP A 72 -1.64 -1.33 19.43
CA TRP A 72 -2.33 -0.93 18.22
C TRP A 72 -2.06 0.51 17.82
N ASP A 73 -1.97 1.44 18.78
CA ASP A 73 -1.56 2.81 18.51
C ASP A 73 -0.15 2.88 17.94
N ALA A 74 0.79 2.16 18.56
CA ALA A 74 2.18 2.08 18.08
C ALA A 74 2.25 1.47 16.67
N GLU A 75 1.48 0.42 16.41
CA GLU A 75 1.44 -0.24 15.11
C GLU A 75 0.80 0.66 14.03
N ARG A 76 -0.27 1.39 14.36
CA ARG A 76 -0.86 2.39 13.45
C ARG A 76 0.16 3.46 13.06
N GLU A 77 0.93 3.95 14.02
CA GLU A 77 1.97 4.94 13.74
C GLU A 77 3.10 4.35 12.89
N ARG A 78 3.52 3.10 13.17
CA ARG A 78 4.51 2.38 12.34
C ARG A 78 4.03 2.22 10.89
N VAL A 79 2.78 1.83 10.68
CA VAL A 79 2.19 1.67 9.34
C VAL A 79 2.09 3.00 8.61
N LYS A 80 1.74 4.08 9.32
CA LYS A 80 1.76 5.44 8.75
C LYS A 80 3.17 5.87 8.34
N GLN A 81 4.19 5.59 9.15
CA GLN A 81 5.59 5.85 8.79
C GLN A 81 6.04 5.05 7.58
N GLN A 82 5.64 3.78 7.48
CA GLN A 82 5.89 2.94 6.31
C GLN A 82 5.24 3.53 5.05
N ALA A 83 4.00 4.03 5.15
CA ALA A 83 3.34 4.71 4.04
C ALA A 83 4.09 5.99 3.63
N GLN A 84 4.52 6.81 4.58
CA GLN A 84 5.34 8.01 4.31
C GLN A 84 6.67 7.66 3.63
N GLN A 85 7.33 6.58 4.06
CA GLN A 85 8.57 6.12 3.45
C GLN A 85 8.37 5.70 1.99
N ILE A 86 7.30 4.94 1.70
CA ILE A 86 6.93 4.55 0.34
C ILE A 86 6.66 5.79 -0.54
N GLY A 87 5.90 6.76 -0.03
CA GLY A 87 5.65 8.03 -0.72
C GLY A 87 6.93 8.81 -1.02
N GLY A 88 7.82 8.95 -0.03
CA GLY A 88 9.11 9.64 -0.22
C GLY A 88 10.05 8.92 -1.20
N GLN A 89 9.99 7.58 -1.27
CA GLN A 89 10.73 6.80 -2.27
C GLN A 89 10.21 7.08 -3.68
N ALA A 90 8.89 7.15 -3.88
CA ALA A 90 8.28 7.49 -5.16
C ALA A 90 8.69 8.89 -5.62
N GLU A 91 8.57 9.88 -4.73
CA GLU A 91 8.97 11.27 -5.01
C GLU A 91 10.44 11.35 -5.43
N SER A 92 11.33 10.65 -4.71
CA SER A 92 12.76 10.61 -5.03
C SER A 92 13.03 9.95 -6.38
N ALA A 93 12.35 8.84 -6.68
CA ALA A 93 12.51 8.11 -7.94
C ALA A 93 12.06 8.96 -9.14
N ILE A 94 10.88 9.60 -9.04
CA ILE A 94 10.36 10.52 -10.06
C ILE A 94 11.27 11.75 -10.22
N ALA A 95 11.74 12.34 -9.12
CA ALA A 95 12.67 13.47 -9.19
C ALA A 95 13.99 13.11 -9.89
N LYS A 96 14.49 11.88 -9.70
CA LYS A 96 15.67 11.38 -10.44
C LYS A 96 15.39 11.29 -11.94
N VAL A 97 14.23 10.75 -12.34
CA VAL A 97 13.81 10.68 -13.75
C VAL A 97 13.73 12.07 -14.37
N ILE A 98 13.10 13.03 -13.68
CA ILE A 98 13.01 14.43 -14.14
C ILE A 98 14.42 15.02 -14.34
N ARG A 99 15.31 14.91 -13.36
CA ARG A 99 16.68 15.44 -13.44
C ARG A 99 17.51 14.79 -14.55
N GLN A 100 17.39 13.47 -14.73
CA GLN A 100 18.09 12.76 -15.80
C GLN A 100 17.63 13.25 -17.17
N THR A 101 16.33 13.49 -17.29
CA THR A 101 15.76 13.98 -18.54
C THR A 101 16.19 15.42 -18.85
N GLU A 102 16.13 16.33 -17.87
CA GLU A 102 16.60 17.71 -18.02
C GLU A 102 18.06 17.76 -18.50
N LYS A 103 18.91 16.86 -17.99
CA LYS A 103 20.32 16.75 -18.41
C LYS A 103 20.47 16.28 -19.86
N LEU A 104 19.59 15.41 -20.32
CA LEU A 104 19.63 14.83 -21.68
C LEU A 104 18.91 15.71 -22.73
N ARG A 105 18.21 16.78 -22.32
CA ARG A 105 17.34 17.61 -23.18
C ARG A 105 16.31 16.79 -23.96
N THR A 106 15.98 15.60 -23.48
CA THR A 106 14.84 14.84 -23.95
C THR A 106 13.59 15.33 -23.21
N ALA A 107 12.39 15.17 -23.75
CA ALA A 107 11.21 15.16 -22.89
C ALA A 107 11.30 13.88 -22.04
N ALA A 108 10.85 13.92 -20.77
CA ALA A 108 10.86 12.73 -19.93
C ALA A 108 9.99 11.72 -20.66
N ASN A 109 10.57 10.61 -21.15
CA ASN A 109 9.70 9.59 -21.68
C ASN A 109 8.90 9.10 -20.48
N VAL A 110 7.61 9.10 -20.68
CA VAL A 110 6.63 9.08 -19.62
C VAL A 110 6.62 7.70 -19.01
N SER A 111 6.96 6.71 -19.84
CA SER A 111 7.36 5.37 -19.44
C SER A 111 8.30 5.36 -18.24
N ASP A 112 9.27 6.26 -18.18
CA ASP A 112 10.27 6.29 -17.11
C ASP A 112 9.66 6.66 -15.76
N ARG A 113 8.58 7.44 -15.74
CA ARG A 113 7.85 7.78 -14.50
C ARG A 113 7.06 6.60 -13.97
N GLY A 114 6.34 5.89 -14.83
CA GLY A 114 5.62 4.67 -14.44
C GLY A 114 6.59 3.60 -13.94
N ASN A 115 7.70 3.40 -14.65
CA ASN A 115 8.76 2.47 -14.25
C ASN A 115 9.41 2.86 -12.90
N ALA A 116 9.51 4.15 -12.58
CA ALA A 116 10.05 4.60 -11.31
C ALA A 116 9.17 4.27 -10.10
N VAL A 117 7.84 4.23 -10.27
CA VAL A 117 6.91 3.91 -9.18
C VAL A 117 6.45 2.46 -9.15
N ALA A 118 6.56 1.72 -10.27
CA ALA A 118 6.13 0.32 -10.35
C ALA A 118 6.65 -0.55 -9.19
N PRO A 119 7.95 -0.50 -8.78
CA PRO A 119 8.47 -1.28 -7.65
C PRO A 119 7.79 -1.01 -6.30
N LEU A 120 7.08 0.11 -6.18
CA LEU A 120 6.41 0.54 -4.95
C LEU A 120 4.95 0.07 -4.88
N LEU A 121 4.41 -0.53 -5.95
CA LEU A 121 3.05 -1.06 -5.97
C LEU A 121 2.89 -2.28 -5.05
N GLN A 122 3.87 -3.18 -4.99
CA GLN A 122 3.83 -4.31 -4.05
C GLN A 122 3.85 -3.84 -2.58
N PRO A 123 4.78 -2.98 -2.13
CA PRO A 123 4.72 -2.41 -0.78
C PRO A 123 3.40 -1.71 -0.46
N THR A 124 2.79 -1.05 -1.45
CA THR A 124 1.50 -0.36 -1.29
C THR A 124 0.32 -1.35 -1.18
N TYR A 125 0.37 -2.45 -1.94
CA TYR A 125 -0.56 -3.57 -1.76
C TYR A 125 -0.41 -4.22 -0.38
N ASP A 126 0.82 -4.42 0.08
CA ASP A 126 1.08 -5.00 1.40
C ASP A 126 0.49 -4.11 2.51
N LEU A 127 0.57 -2.77 2.38
CA LEU A 127 -0.12 -1.84 3.28
C LEU A 127 -1.63 -2.04 3.28
N TRP A 128 -2.25 -2.24 2.11
CA TRP A 128 -3.67 -2.54 2.04
C TRP A 128 -4.02 -3.83 2.78
N GLN A 129 -3.21 -4.89 2.61
CA GLN A 129 -3.42 -6.19 3.26
C GLN A 129 -3.31 -6.16 4.80
N LEU A 130 -2.74 -5.10 5.39
CA LEU A 130 -2.77 -4.88 6.85
C LEU A 130 -4.18 -4.61 7.39
N GLY A 131 -5.14 -4.29 6.51
CA GLY A 131 -6.55 -4.17 6.85
C GLY A 131 -6.94 -2.88 7.57
N GLN A 132 -8.24 -2.75 7.84
CA GLN A 132 -8.84 -1.50 8.33
C GLN A 132 -8.40 -1.10 9.73
N ARG A 133 -8.10 -2.09 10.58
CA ARG A 133 -7.69 -1.83 11.97
C ARG A 133 -6.43 -0.96 12.04
N LEU A 134 -5.56 -1.09 11.05
CA LEU A 134 -4.33 -0.32 10.88
C LEU A 134 -4.47 0.85 9.89
N ASN A 135 -5.69 1.14 9.44
CA ASN A 135 -5.97 2.13 8.39
C ASN A 135 -5.22 1.86 7.06
N GLY A 136 -4.79 0.61 6.84
CA GLY A 136 -4.00 0.20 5.68
C GLY A 136 -4.67 0.52 4.33
N PRO A 137 -5.95 0.15 4.12
CA PRO A 137 -6.66 0.43 2.87
C PRO A 137 -6.75 1.94 2.55
N THR A 138 -6.93 2.81 3.54
CA THR A 138 -6.97 4.27 3.33
C THR A 138 -5.59 4.79 2.94
N LEU A 139 -4.54 4.39 3.69
CA LEU A 139 -3.16 4.81 3.40
C LEU A 139 -2.71 4.34 2.02
N ALA A 140 -3.04 3.10 1.63
CA ALA A 140 -2.76 2.55 0.31
C ALA A 140 -3.50 3.31 -0.79
N PHE A 141 -4.79 3.62 -0.58
CA PHE A 141 -5.57 4.42 -1.54
C PHE A 141 -4.94 5.79 -1.78
N ASP A 142 -4.60 6.50 -0.71
CA ASP A 142 -4.02 7.84 -0.80
C ASP A 142 -2.63 7.81 -1.49
N LEU A 143 -1.80 6.80 -1.18
CA LEU A 143 -0.51 6.60 -1.85
C LEU A 143 -0.66 6.35 -3.35
N LEU A 144 -1.58 5.46 -3.74
CA LEU A 144 -1.82 5.15 -5.14
C LEU A 144 -2.30 6.39 -5.89
N MET A 145 -3.21 7.17 -5.32
CA MET A 145 -3.64 8.43 -5.93
C MET A 145 -2.48 9.41 -6.11
N ASN A 146 -1.60 9.52 -5.11
CA ASN A 146 -0.38 10.33 -5.24
C ASN A 146 0.54 9.82 -6.36
N PHE A 147 0.70 8.50 -6.50
CA PHE A 147 1.48 7.93 -7.62
C PHE A 147 0.88 8.31 -8.96
N VAL A 148 -0.45 8.22 -9.12
CA VAL A 148 -1.12 8.63 -10.35
C VAL A 148 -0.84 10.09 -10.68
N GLU A 149 -0.95 10.98 -9.70
CA GLU A 149 -0.66 12.41 -9.87
C GLU A 149 0.81 12.67 -10.26
N MET A 150 1.77 11.86 -9.77
CA MET A 150 3.18 11.98 -10.15
C MET A 150 3.48 11.47 -11.57
N ILE A 151 2.79 10.42 -12.00
CA ILE A 151 3.00 9.80 -13.33
C ILE A 151 2.37 10.67 -14.42
N ILE A 152 1.26 11.35 -14.15
CA ILE A 152 0.58 12.22 -15.12
C ILE A 152 1.25 13.61 -15.10
N GLN A 153 1.80 14.03 -16.24
CA GLN A 153 2.35 15.38 -16.38
C GLN A 153 1.26 16.34 -16.90
N PRO A 154 1.05 17.51 -16.26
CA PRO A 154 0.39 18.63 -16.92
C PRO A 154 1.41 19.32 -17.84
N ASP A 155 1.20 19.27 -19.15
CA ASP A 155 1.96 20.08 -20.12
C ASP A 155 1.12 21.29 -20.50
N ASP A 156 1.64 22.50 -20.23
CA ASP A 156 1.03 23.79 -20.60
C ASP A 156 -0.47 23.99 -20.27
N GLY A 157 -0.98 23.30 -19.24
CA GLY A 157 -2.37 23.40 -18.77
C GLY A 157 -3.32 22.34 -19.34
N GLU A 158 -2.83 21.41 -20.16
CA GLU A 158 -3.52 20.19 -20.57
C GLU A 158 -2.77 18.99 -19.97
N TYR A 159 -3.49 18.06 -19.32
CA TYR A 159 -2.84 16.87 -18.80
C TYR A 159 -2.79 15.88 -19.95
N GLU A 160 -1.63 15.80 -20.59
CA GLU A 160 -1.33 14.67 -21.43
C GLU A 160 -0.81 13.54 -20.51
N PRO A 161 -1.57 12.45 -20.34
CA PRO A 161 -1.07 11.19 -19.84
C PRO A 161 -0.08 10.70 -20.88
N SER A 162 1.15 11.08 -20.63
CA SER A 162 2.07 11.27 -21.72
C SER A 162 2.53 9.87 -22.23
N GLY A 163 2.72 9.72 -23.54
CA GLY A 163 3.17 8.47 -24.17
C GLY A 163 2.08 7.70 -24.92
N ASP A 164 2.48 7.02 -25.99
CA ASP A 164 1.60 6.14 -26.76
C ASP A 164 1.15 4.94 -25.89
N PHE A 165 -0.05 4.41 -26.18
CA PHE A 165 -0.84 3.30 -25.58
C PHE A 165 -0.08 2.12 -24.88
N ASP A 166 1.22 1.95 -25.10
CA ASP A 166 2.01 0.79 -24.67
C ASP A 166 2.94 1.07 -23.47
N ASP A 167 3.28 2.32 -23.17
CA ASP A 167 4.47 2.60 -22.37
C ASP A 167 4.25 2.62 -20.85
N ASN A 168 3.04 2.95 -20.37
CA ASN A 168 2.68 3.02 -18.94
C ASN A 168 1.34 2.37 -18.58
N ASP A 169 0.55 1.93 -19.55
CA ASP A 169 -0.78 1.39 -19.30
C ASP A 169 -0.78 0.24 -18.30
N HIS A 170 0.26 -0.58 -18.30
CA HIS A 170 0.42 -1.66 -17.32
C HIS A 170 0.50 -1.16 -15.86
N VAL A 171 1.23 -0.08 -15.58
CA VAL A 171 1.33 0.51 -14.23
C VAL A 171 0.00 1.13 -13.83
N HIS A 172 -0.67 1.83 -14.75
CA HIS A 172 -2.01 2.38 -14.50
C HIS A 172 -3.06 1.27 -14.28
N CYS A 173 -3.00 0.17 -15.03
CA CYS A 173 -3.82 -1.03 -14.84
C CYS A 173 -3.63 -1.62 -13.44
N GLU A 174 -2.38 -1.76 -12.99
CA GLU A 174 -2.06 -2.30 -11.67
C GLU A 174 -2.57 -1.36 -10.57
N ILE A 175 -2.34 -0.04 -10.70
CA ILE A 175 -2.85 0.97 -9.77
C ILE A 175 -4.38 0.91 -9.69
N GLU A 176 -5.10 0.92 -10.83
CA GLU A 176 -6.56 0.84 -10.82
C GLU A 176 -7.03 -0.48 -10.21
N SER A 177 -6.37 -1.60 -10.51
CA SER A 177 -6.74 -2.91 -9.94
C SER A 177 -6.68 -2.90 -8.41
N ILE A 178 -5.65 -2.28 -7.82
CA ILE A 178 -5.53 -2.14 -6.37
C ILE A 178 -6.57 -1.16 -5.83
N LEU A 179 -6.77 0.01 -6.46
CA LEU A 179 -7.78 0.99 -6.06
C LEU A 179 -9.20 0.43 -6.08
N VAL A 180 -9.55 -0.32 -7.14
CA VAL A 180 -10.83 -1.03 -7.27
C VAL A 180 -10.97 -2.06 -6.17
N GLY A 181 -9.91 -2.82 -5.86
CA GLY A 181 -9.91 -3.78 -4.76
C GLY A 181 -10.23 -3.16 -3.41
N ILE A 182 -9.54 -2.06 -3.08
CA ILE A 182 -9.79 -1.29 -1.86
C ILE A 182 -11.24 -0.80 -1.81
N ALA A 183 -11.74 -0.19 -2.90
CA ALA A 183 -13.09 0.33 -2.97
C ALA A 183 -14.16 -0.78 -2.90
N TYR A 184 -13.87 -1.94 -3.49
CA TYR A 184 -14.78 -3.09 -3.52
C TYR A 184 -14.91 -3.73 -2.13
N GLU A 185 -13.80 -3.90 -1.40
CA GLU A 185 -13.83 -4.34 -0.01
C GLU A 185 -14.59 -3.38 0.90
N ASP A 186 -14.42 -2.07 0.69
CA ASP A 186 -15.11 -1.05 1.45
C ASP A 186 -16.62 -1.07 1.18
N ARG A 187 -17.02 -1.17 -0.10
CA ARG A 187 -18.41 -1.33 -0.54
C ARG A 187 -19.09 -2.53 0.13
N HIS A 188 -18.42 -3.67 0.24
CA HIS A 188 -19.00 -4.89 0.80
C HIS A 188 -19.36 -4.84 2.28
N ARG A 189 -18.94 -3.79 2.99
CA ARG A 189 -19.34 -3.55 4.38
C ARG A 189 -20.75 -3.00 4.53
N TYR A 190 -21.33 -2.54 3.44
CA TYR A 190 -22.64 -1.92 3.41
C TYR A 190 -23.65 -2.89 2.78
N ALA A 191 -24.81 -3.04 3.42
CA ALA A 191 -25.89 -3.84 2.87
C ALA A 191 -26.34 -3.28 1.51
N GLU A 192 -26.59 -1.96 1.47
CA GLU A 192 -27.06 -1.25 0.28
C GLU A 192 -25.94 -0.41 -0.36
N ALA A 193 -25.89 -0.40 -1.70
CA ALA A 193 -24.93 0.43 -2.44
C ALA A 193 -25.16 1.93 -2.21
N ALA A 194 -26.41 2.33 -2.02
CA ALA A 194 -26.80 3.71 -1.75
C ALA A 194 -26.20 4.21 -0.42
N ASP A 195 -26.12 3.36 0.60
CA ASP A 195 -25.57 3.72 1.90
C ASP A 195 -24.07 3.99 1.80
N TRP A 196 -23.34 3.19 1.01
CA TRP A 196 -21.91 3.38 0.79
C TRP A 196 -21.60 4.60 -0.07
N THR A 197 -22.33 4.78 -1.18
CA THR A 197 -22.11 5.91 -2.11
C THR A 197 -22.50 7.27 -1.53
N SER A 198 -23.39 7.29 -0.54
CA SER A 198 -23.76 8.51 0.20
C SER A 198 -22.76 8.90 1.29
N GLN A 199 -21.80 8.04 1.64
CA GLN A 199 -20.74 8.38 2.60
C GLN A 199 -19.86 9.50 2.06
N GLU A 200 -19.51 10.46 2.94
CA GLU A 200 -18.65 11.58 2.59
C GLU A 200 -17.30 11.13 2.04
N GLN A 201 -16.70 10.10 2.63
CA GLN A 201 -15.43 9.53 2.18
C GLN A 201 -15.52 9.01 0.74
N THR A 202 -16.56 8.23 0.41
CA THR A 202 -16.79 7.71 -0.94
C THR A 202 -17.03 8.84 -1.94
N ALA A 203 -17.83 9.84 -1.56
CA ALA A 203 -18.08 11.02 -2.39
C ALA A 203 -16.79 11.82 -2.66
N ASN A 204 -15.90 11.94 -1.67
CA ASN A 204 -14.60 12.59 -1.83
C ASN A 204 -13.69 11.80 -2.78
N ARG A 205 -13.55 10.48 -2.60
CA ARG A 205 -12.81 9.61 -3.52
C ARG A 205 -13.32 9.75 -4.95
N ARG A 206 -14.64 9.72 -5.13
CA ARG A 206 -15.28 9.92 -6.43
C ARG A 206 -14.90 11.26 -7.05
N ARG A 207 -14.94 12.37 -6.30
CA ARG A 207 -14.57 13.70 -6.82
C ARG A 207 -13.11 13.74 -7.30
N VAL A 208 -12.20 13.10 -6.56
CA VAL A 208 -10.79 13.03 -6.95
C VAL A 208 -10.63 12.24 -8.24
N VAL A 209 -11.24 11.06 -8.35
CA VAL A 209 -11.20 10.22 -9.56
C VAL A 209 -11.89 10.91 -10.75
N ASP A 210 -13.02 11.59 -10.54
CA ASP A 210 -13.71 12.36 -11.57
C ASP A 210 -12.84 13.53 -12.06
N LYS A 211 -12.10 14.20 -11.17
CA LYS A 211 -11.14 15.25 -11.53
C LYS A 211 -9.99 14.68 -12.35
N LEU A 212 -9.45 13.53 -11.94
CA LEU A 212 -8.38 12.81 -12.61
C LEU A 212 -8.78 12.37 -14.04
N ASN A 213 -9.95 11.74 -14.18
CA ASN A 213 -10.45 11.33 -15.50
C ASN A 213 -10.76 12.51 -16.41
N LYS A 214 -11.16 13.66 -15.85
CA LYS A 214 -11.35 14.91 -16.61
C LYS A 214 -10.04 15.58 -17.01
N SER A 215 -9.01 15.43 -16.18
CA SER A 215 -7.70 16.00 -16.49
C SER A 215 -7.04 15.26 -17.65
N ILE A 216 -7.16 13.93 -17.67
CA ILE A 216 -6.78 13.08 -18.80
C ILE A 216 -7.54 13.55 -20.05
N THR A 217 -6.84 14.12 -21.03
CA THR A 217 -7.47 14.60 -22.27
C THR A 217 -8.15 13.46 -23.02
N ASP A 218 -9.28 13.78 -23.66
CA ASP A 218 -10.13 12.86 -24.45
C ASP A 218 -9.46 12.44 -25.79
N SER A 219 -8.13 12.38 -25.81
CA SER A 219 -7.37 11.83 -26.92
C SER A 219 -7.60 10.31 -26.95
N SER A 220 -8.00 9.80 -28.10
CA SER A 220 -8.17 8.36 -28.32
C SER A 220 -6.83 7.67 -28.05
N GLY A 221 -6.67 7.04 -26.89
CA GLY A 221 -5.33 6.62 -26.52
C GLY A 221 -5.10 6.33 -25.06
N THR A 222 -5.76 7.07 -24.18
CA THR A 222 -5.35 7.08 -22.78
C THR A 222 -6.11 6.10 -21.90
N TYR A 223 -5.39 5.37 -21.06
CA TYR A 223 -5.88 4.83 -19.79
C TYR A 223 -6.80 5.79 -19.00
N GLN A 224 -8.03 5.35 -18.74
CA GLN A 224 -8.98 6.03 -17.85
C GLN A 224 -9.34 5.11 -16.68
N TYR A 225 -9.46 5.69 -15.49
CA TYR A 225 -9.89 4.99 -14.27
C TYR A 225 -11.41 4.79 -14.25
N SER A 226 -11.93 4.21 -15.33
CA SER A 226 -13.35 4.06 -15.61
C SER A 226 -14.01 3.02 -14.72
N THR A 227 -13.32 1.92 -14.42
CA THR A 227 -13.83 0.86 -13.54
C THR A 227 -13.96 1.37 -12.12
N LEU A 228 -12.93 2.07 -11.63
CA LEU A 228 -12.94 2.71 -10.32
C LEU A 228 -14.04 3.79 -10.23
N SER A 229 -14.16 4.64 -11.25
CA SER A 229 -15.20 5.68 -11.30
C SER A 229 -16.61 5.06 -11.27
N MET A 230 -16.86 4.03 -12.08
CA MET A 230 -18.14 3.32 -12.08
C MET A 230 -18.48 2.72 -10.72
N LEU A 231 -17.50 2.06 -10.07
CA LEU A 231 -17.69 1.50 -8.74
C LEU A 231 -18.03 2.59 -7.73
N LEU A 232 -17.24 3.67 -7.66
CA LEU A 232 -17.46 4.79 -6.74
C LEU A 232 -18.78 5.54 -7.00
N PHE A 233 -19.26 5.55 -8.24
CA PHE A 233 -20.51 6.23 -8.62
C PHE A 233 -21.75 5.37 -8.35
N ASN A 234 -21.75 4.11 -8.80
CA ASN A 234 -22.94 3.24 -8.78
C ASN A 234 -22.93 2.22 -7.64
N GLY A 235 -21.81 2.05 -6.94
CA GLY A 235 -21.62 0.98 -5.96
C GLY A 235 -21.64 -0.43 -6.57
N LYS A 236 -21.41 -0.51 -7.89
CA LYS A 236 -21.46 -1.74 -8.70
C LYS A 236 -20.37 -1.71 -9.76
N ILE A 237 -19.82 -2.89 -10.04
CA ILE A 237 -18.98 -3.17 -11.20
C ILE A 237 -19.76 -4.18 -12.06
N ASP A 238 -19.75 -4.03 -13.37
CA ASP A 238 -20.35 -5.03 -14.26
C ASP A 238 -19.44 -6.26 -14.32
N GLY A 239 -19.78 -7.29 -13.53
CA GLY A 239 -19.04 -8.56 -13.46
C GLY A 239 -18.42 -8.86 -12.11
N THR A 240 -17.69 -9.99 -12.03
CA THR A 240 -16.86 -10.33 -10.86
C THR A 240 -15.52 -9.63 -10.99
N MET A 241 -15.03 -9.02 -9.91
CA MET A 241 -13.70 -8.42 -9.88
C MET A 241 -12.65 -9.50 -10.23
N PRO A 242 -11.79 -9.28 -11.25
CA PRO A 242 -10.72 -10.22 -11.53
C PRO A 242 -9.77 -10.29 -10.33
N PRO A 243 -9.19 -11.48 -10.04
CA PRO A 243 -8.23 -11.60 -8.96
C PRO A 243 -7.02 -10.69 -9.23
N ILE A 244 -6.60 -9.94 -8.22
CA ILE A 244 -5.37 -9.13 -8.30
C ILE A 244 -4.20 -10.11 -8.35
N ASN A 245 -3.52 -10.16 -9.49
CA ASN A 245 -2.38 -11.03 -9.68
C ASN A 245 -1.08 -10.34 -9.24
N VAL A 246 -0.84 -10.36 -7.94
CA VAL A 246 0.38 -9.86 -7.30
C VAL A 246 1.67 -10.52 -7.80
N GLY A 247 1.59 -11.73 -8.39
CA GLY A 247 2.75 -12.43 -8.93
C GLY A 247 3.36 -11.79 -10.17
N HIS A 248 2.67 -10.83 -10.79
CA HIS A 248 3.12 -10.14 -12.00
C HIS A 248 3.27 -8.63 -11.84
N PHE A 249 3.20 -8.10 -10.61
CA PHE A 249 3.52 -6.69 -10.38
C PHE A 249 4.91 -6.37 -10.94
N CYS A 250 5.03 -5.22 -11.59
CA CYS A 250 6.26 -4.78 -12.25
C CYS A 250 6.70 -5.66 -13.44
N GLN A 251 5.83 -6.51 -13.98
CA GLN A 251 6.11 -7.26 -15.21
C GLN A 251 5.27 -6.72 -16.36
N ARG A 252 5.90 -6.45 -17.50
CA ARG A 252 5.15 -6.01 -18.69
C ARG A 252 4.42 -7.21 -19.29
N PRO A 253 3.09 -7.14 -19.50
CA PRO A 253 2.36 -8.17 -20.21
C PRO A 253 2.82 -8.20 -21.67
N ARG A 254 3.09 -9.41 -22.18
CA ARG A 254 3.40 -9.64 -23.58
C ARG A 254 2.11 -9.94 -24.32
N TRP A 255 1.71 -9.04 -25.21
CA TRP A 255 0.52 -9.21 -26.03
C TRP A 255 0.84 -9.90 -27.37
N GLN A 256 0.02 -10.87 -27.75
CA GLN A 256 0.05 -11.47 -29.09
C GLN A 256 -1.37 -11.77 -29.54
N GLY A 257 -1.83 -11.09 -30.60
CA GLY A 257 -3.18 -11.31 -31.15
C GLY A 257 -4.34 -10.84 -30.25
N GLY A 258 -4.10 -9.87 -29.36
CA GLY A 258 -5.12 -9.37 -28.42
C GLY A 258 -5.23 -10.16 -27.11
N GLU A 259 -4.37 -11.17 -26.90
CA GLU A 259 -4.29 -11.94 -25.66
C GLU A 259 -2.90 -11.76 -25.01
N ILE A 260 -2.86 -11.85 -23.67
CA ILE A 260 -1.61 -11.88 -22.89
C ILE A 260 -1.01 -13.28 -23.02
N VAL A 261 0.16 -13.39 -23.67
CA VAL A 261 0.88 -14.65 -23.91
C VAL A 261 2.09 -14.86 -22.98
N GLY A 262 2.35 -13.93 -22.07
CA GLY A 262 3.40 -14.04 -21.06
C GLY A 262 3.69 -12.72 -20.38
N TYR A 263 4.69 -12.71 -19.51
CA TYR A 263 5.19 -11.53 -18.81
C TYR A 263 6.72 -11.51 -18.92
N TYR A 264 7.32 -10.34 -19.03
CA TYR A 264 8.76 -10.18 -18.90
C TYR A 264 9.08 -9.18 -17.80
N ASP A 265 10.13 -9.47 -17.05
CA ASP A 265 10.64 -8.56 -16.04
C ASP A 265 11.04 -7.25 -16.71
N ILE A 266 10.55 -6.13 -16.18
CA ILE A 266 11.08 -4.82 -16.54
C ILE A 266 12.53 -4.82 -16.07
N PRO A 267 13.54 -4.62 -16.95
CA PRO A 267 14.93 -4.64 -16.53
C PRO A 267 15.12 -3.64 -15.40
N SER A 268 15.42 -4.13 -14.20
CA SER A 268 15.81 -3.33 -13.03
C SER A 268 17.11 -2.55 -13.25
N ALA A 269 17.74 -2.74 -14.41
CA ALA A 269 19.06 -2.24 -14.80
C ALA A 269 19.18 -0.72 -15.00
N ILE A 270 18.11 0.08 -14.80
CA ILE A 270 18.21 1.55 -14.83
C ILE A 270 18.15 2.16 -13.41
N TYR A 271 17.78 1.39 -12.38
CA TYR A 271 17.58 1.92 -11.03
C TYR A 271 18.19 1.01 -9.97
N THR A 272 19.50 0.77 -10.07
CA THR A 272 20.29 0.62 -8.84
C THR A 272 20.13 1.93 -8.08
N ILE A 273 19.34 1.90 -7.00
CA ILE A 273 19.44 2.91 -5.97
C ILE A 273 20.84 2.72 -5.41
N ASP A 274 21.82 3.45 -5.93
CA ASP A 274 23.11 3.59 -5.26
C ASP A 274 22.79 4.10 -3.85
N SER A 275 22.97 3.22 -2.87
CA SER A 275 23.03 3.57 -1.45
C SER A 275 24.31 4.34 -1.11
N ASP A 276 25.15 4.61 -2.10
CA ASP A 276 26.43 5.28 -1.97
C ASP A 276 26.26 6.77 -2.27
N SER A 277 25.71 7.51 -1.29
CA SER A 277 26.14 8.88 -1.07
C SER A 277 26.76 8.97 0.32
N GLU A 278 27.99 8.45 0.41
CA GLU A 278 29.00 9.02 1.30
C GLU A 278 29.26 10.48 0.86
N ASP A 279 28.34 11.40 1.17
CA ASP A 279 28.69 12.80 1.19
C ASP A 279 29.28 13.11 2.57
N GLY A 280 30.57 12.78 2.68
CA GLY A 280 31.45 13.36 3.67
C GLY A 280 31.53 14.88 3.45
N PHE A 281 30.95 15.63 4.36
CA PHE A 281 31.32 17.03 4.60
C PHE A 281 32.06 17.12 5.94
N TRP A 282 33.36 17.40 5.85
CA TRP A 282 34.09 18.16 6.86
C TRP A 282 33.74 19.65 6.71
#